data_AF-A0A349ALG8-F1
#
_entry.id   AF-A0A349ALG8-F1
#
_cell.length_a   1.000
_cell.length_b   1.000
_cell.length_c   1.000
_cell.angle_alpha   90.00
_cell.angle_beta   90.00
_cell.angle_gamma   90.00
#
_symmetry.space_group_name_H-M   'P 1'
#
loop_
_entity.id
_entity.type
_entity.pdbx_description
1 polymer ?
#
loop_
_entity_poly.entity_id
_entity_poly.type
_entity_poly.pdbx_seq_one_letter_code
_entity_poly.pdbx_strand_id
1 'polypeptide(L)'
;LDECSRCLGYAASEYLLDGNVLNKGILEQSLEIMARMGLDDQCEWTWLKNKTQIAIRFNKVYDRFTKYRRDYAIVGECLPYPQFLKQLRKSELFIDYKPVRFNSGLAKAYVLDHSAILKCCDISGFDSTDAVPLT
;
A
#
# COMPACT_ATOMS: atom_id res chain seq x y z
N LEU A 1 3.13 -20.29 -32.02
CA LEU A 1 2.96 -18.82 -31.90
C LEU A 1 1.47 -18.57 -31.88
N ASP A 2 0.88 -18.49 -30.69
CA ASP A 2 -0.35 -17.73 -30.37
C ASP A 2 -0.98 -18.24 -29.06
N GLU A 3 -0.33 -17.92 -27.94
CA GLU A 3 -0.96 -17.94 -26.61
C GLU A 3 -0.55 -16.67 -25.82
N CYS A 4 -0.40 -15.54 -26.51
CA CYS A 4 0.19 -14.33 -25.92
C CYS A 4 -0.75 -13.12 -25.90
N SER A 5 -2.08 -13.29 -25.92
CA SER A 5 -2.98 -12.14 -26.07
C SER A 5 -4.25 -12.13 -25.22
N ARG A 6 -4.36 -12.96 -24.16
CA ARG A 6 -5.60 -12.98 -23.35
C ARG A 6 -5.45 -12.83 -21.83
N CYS A 7 -4.33 -12.33 -21.32
CA CYS A 7 -4.13 -12.08 -19.88
C CYS A 7 -3.75 -10.63 -19.51
N LEU A 8 -3.99 -9.64 -20.38
CA LEU A 8 -3.65 -8.24 -20.10
C LEU A 8 -4.86 -7.31 -19.88
N GLY A 9 -6.09 -7.81 -20.03
CA GLY A 9 -7.30 -6.97 -20.05
C GLY A 9 -8.08 -6.88 -18.73
N TYR A 10 -7.89 -7.78 -17.77
CA TYR A 10 -8.81 -7.88 -16.64
C TYR A 10 -8.41 -7.08 -15.39
N ALA A 11 -7.11 -6.92 -15.11
CA ALA A 11 -6.66 -6.21 -13.91
C ALA A 11 -6.75 -4.67 -14.03
N ALA A 12 -6.68 -4.14 -15.27
CA ALA A 12 -6.75 -2.69 -15.51
C ALA A 12 -8.21 -2.18 -15.57
N SER A 13 -9.19 -3.04 -15.89
CA SER A 13 -10.58 -2.63 -16.10
C SER A 13 -11.38 -2.41 -14.81
N GLU A 14 -11.01 -3.03 -13.68
CA GLU A 14 -11.68 -2.73 -12.41
C GLU A 14 -11.30 -1.35 -11.84
N TYR A 15 -10.08 -0.85 -12.12
CA TYR A 15 -9.63 0.46 -11.64
C TYR A 15 -10.38 1.66 -12.24
N LEU A 16 -10.95 1.49 -13.43
CA LEU A 16 -11.71 2.55 -14.11
C LEU A 16 -13.21 2.48 -13.83
N LEU A 17 -13.70 1.39 -13.23
CA LEU A 17 -15.15 1.14 -13.07
C LEU A 17 -15.62 1.12 -11.61
N ASP A 18 -14.72 1.08 -10.63
CA ASP A 18 -15.09 1.26 -9.23
C ASP A 18 -15.23 2.75 -8.91
N GLY A 19 -16.35 3.31 -9.35
CA GLY A 19 -16.80 4.68 -9.09
C GLY A 19 -17.17 4.92 -7.62
N ASN A 20 -16.26 4.61 -6.69
CA ASN A 20 -16.42 5.02 -5.30
C ASN A 20 -15.95 6.46 -5.12
N VAL A 21 -16.90 7.29 -4.71
CA VAL A 21 -17.03 8.76 -4.80
C VAL A 21 -16.09 9.51 -3.87
N LEU A 22 -14.77 9.37 -4.03
CA LEU A 22 -13.78 10.33 -3.51
C LEU A 22 -12.66 10.47 -4.55
N ASN A 23 -12.31 11.70 -4.91
CA ASN A 23 -11.08 11.97 -5.67
C ASN A 23 -9.88 11.57 -4.79
N LYS A 24 -9.52 10.28 -4.79
CA LYS A 24 -8.42 9.74 -3.99
C LYS A 24 -7.13 10.43 -4.40
N GLY A 25 -6.42 10.98 -3.42
CA GLY A 25 -5.11 11.56 -3.65
C GLY A 25 -4.06 10.50 -3.99
N ILE A 26 -2.89 10.96 -4.43
CA ILE A 26 -1.80 10.06 -4.83
C ILE A 26 -1.30 9.22 -3.65
N LEU A 27 -1.41 9.72 -2.42
CA LEU A 27 -1.03 8.99 -1.21
C LEU A 27 -1.96 7.80 -0.98
N GLU A 28 -3.27 8.02 -1.04
CA GLU A 28 -4.29 6.99 -0.82
C GLU A 28 -4.14 5.88 -1.86
N GLN A 29 -4.04 6.25 -3.14
CA GLN A 29 -3.82 5.29 -4.23
C GLN A 29 -2.52 4.49 -4.03
N SER A 30 -1.45 5.15 -3.59
CA SER A 30 -0.17 4.46 -3.33
C SER A 30 -0.29 3.47 -2.18
N LEU A 31 -0.99 3.83 -1.10
CA LEU A 31 -1.22 2.94 0.05
C LEU A 31 -2.09 1.73 -0.32
N GLU A 32 -3.13 1.90 -1.13
CA GLU A 32 -3.96 0.79 -1.61
C GLU A 32 -3.17 -0.21 -2.45
N ILE A 33 -2.35 0.28 -3.37
CA ILE A 33 -1.47 -0.58 -4.17
C ILE A 33 -0.49 -1.32 -3.25
N MET A 34 0.09 -0.64 -2.27
CA MET A 34 0.98 -1.27 -1.28
C MET A 34 0.26 -2.35 -0.45
N ALA A 35 -1.00 -2.13 -0.08
CA ALA A 35 -1.80 -3.12 0.64
C ALA A 35 -2.02 -4.38 -0.21
N ARG A 36 -2.33 -4.21 -1.51
CA ARG A 36 -2.56 -5.33 -2.44
C ARG A 36 -1.31 -6.16 -2.75
N MET A 37 -0.12 -5.59 -2.58
CA MET A 37 1.13 -6.32 -2.80
C MET A 37 1.39 -7.44 -1.79
N GLY A 38 0.63 -7.50 -0.68
CA GLY A 38 0.91 -8.39 0.45
C GLY A 38 2.22 -7.97 1.13
N LEU A 39 2.12 -7.02 2.06
CA LEU A 39 3.28 -6.58 2.83
C LEU A 39 3.69 -7.66 3.84
N ASP A 40 4.99 -7.83 4.00
CA ASP A 40 5.57 -8.80 4.93
C ASP A 40 5.38 -8.34 6.38
N ASP A 41 4.60 -9.08 7.14
CA ASP A 41 4.30 -8.82 8.55
C ASP A 41 5.51 -9.05 9.48
N GLN A 42 6.58 -9.66 8.97
CA GLN A 42 7.81 -9.88 9.73
C GLN A 42 8.67 -8.62 9.81
N CYS A 43 8.74 -7.86 8.71
CA CYS A 43 9.75 -6.82 8.58
C CYS A 43 9.32 -5.55 7.84
N GLU A 44 8.15 -5.51 7.18
CA GLU A 44 7.69 -4.34 6.41
C GLU A 44 6.61 -3.56 7.14
N TRP A 45 5.77 -4.22 7.93
CA TRP A 45 4.72 -3.55 8.68
C TRP A 45 4.40 -4.27 10.00
N THR A 46 3.71 -3.58 10.92
CA THR A 46 3.18 -4.19 12.16
C THR A 46 2.05 -3.35 12.76
N TRP A 47 1.20 -4.00 13.56
CA TRP A 47 0.15 -3.34 14.32
C TRP A 47 0.68 -2.70 15.60
N LEU A 48 0.12 -1.54 15.95
CA LEU A 48 0.37 -0.83 17.20
C LEU A 48 -0.94 -0.52 17.92
N LYS A 49 -0.86 -0.27 19.23
CA LYS A 49 -1.97 0.18 20.09
C LYS A 49 -3.28 -0.58 19.82
N ASN A 50 -3.26 -1.91 19.95
CA ASN A 50 -4.43 -2.77 19.75
C ASN A 50 -5.09 -2.58 18.36
N LYS A 51 -4.30 -2.55 17.28
CA LYS A 51 -4.75 -2.40 15.88
C LYS A 51 -5.42 -1.06 15.53
N THR A 52 -5.20 -0.02 16.34
CA THR A 52 -5.64 1.35 16.00
C THR A 52 -4.61 2.11 15.17
N GLN A 53 -3.37 1.65 15.15
CA GLN A 53 -2.26 2.28 14.43
C GLN A 53 -1.50 1.20 13.67
N ILE A 54 -1.00 1.57 12.49
CA ILE A 54 -0.16 0.70 11.67
C ILE A 54 1.21 1.35 11.49
N ALA A 55 2.28 0.57 11.70
CA ALA A 55 3.64 1.02 11.43
C ALA A 55 4.15 0.39 10.15
N ILE A 56 4.64 1.19 9.20
CA ILE A 56 5.12 0.74 7.90
C ILE A 56 6.55 1.23 7.66
N ARG A 57 7.40 0.33 7.16
CA ARG A 57 8.77 0.60 6.71
C ARG A 57 8.77 0.88 5.22
N PHE A 58 8.36 2.08 4.84
CA PHE A 58 8.30 2.48 3.44
C PHE A 58 9.64 2.34 2.71
N ASN A 59 10.79 2.42 3.39
CA ASN A 59 12.10 2.18 2.77
C ASN A 59 12.33 0.72 2.31
N LYS A 60 11.52 -0.23 2.78
CA LYS A 60 11.52 -1.63 2.34
C LYS A 60 10.42 -1.90 1.32
N VAL A 61 9.28 -1.23 1.48
CA VAL A 61 8.10 -1.42 0.64
C VAL A 61 8.20 -0.68 -0.70
N TYR A 62 8.80 0.51 -0.75
CA TYR A 62 8.67 1.41 -1.90
C TYR A 62 9.27 0.86 -3.20
N ASP A 63 10.41 0.18 -3.11
CA ASP A 63 11.05 -0.42 -4.28
C ASP A 63 10.16 -1.53 -4.86
N ARG A 64 9.60 -2.39 -3.99
CA ARG A 64 8.63 -3.41 -4.40
C ARG A 64 7.38 -2.77 -5.00
N PHE A 65 6.92 -1.66 -4.45
CA PHE A 65 5.76 -0.92 -4.96
C PHE A 65 5.98 -0.39 -6.38
N THR A 66 7.12 0.26 -6.62
CA THR A 66 7.43 0.76 -7.97
C THR A 66 7.60 -0.38 -8.99
N LYS A 67 8.17 -1.51 -8.56
CA LYS A 67 8.27 -2.72 -9.38
C LYS A 67 6.88 -3.29 -9.68
N TYR A 68 6.03 -3.48 -8.67
CA TYR A 68 4.67 -4.00 -8.81
C TYR A 68 3.85 -3.15 -9.77
N ARG A 69 3.91 -1.82 -9.66
CA ARG A 69 3.23 -0.93 -10.62
C ARG A 69 3.66 -1.16 -12.06
N ARG A 70 4.95 -1.42 -12.30
CA ARG A 70 5.48 -1.68 -13.64
C ARG A 70 5.02 -3.05 -14.15
N ASP A 71 5.17 -4.08 -13.32
CA ASP A 71 4.88 -5.47 -13.68
C ASP A 71 3.39 -5.68 -14.02
N TYR A 72 2.50 -4.93 -13.38
CA TYR A 72 1.05 -4.98 -13.59
C TYR A 72 0.48 -3.82 -14.42
N ALA A 73 1.36 -3.03 -15.06
CA ALA A 73 0.97 -1.88 -15.90
C ALA A 73 -0.01 -0.90 -15.21
N ILE A 74 0.18 -0.63 -13.91
CA ILE A 74 -0.66 0.28 -13.13
C ILE A 74 -0.39 1.72 -13.56
N VAL A 75 -1.30 2.26 -14.37
CA VAL A 75 -1.26 3.62 -14.91
C VAL A 75 -1.61 4.64 -13.83
N GLY A 76 -1.13 5.88 -13.99
CA GLY A 76 -1.40 7.00 -13.08
C GLY A 76 -0.13 7.64 -12.54
N GLU A 77 -0.28 8.74 -11.81
CA GLU A 77 0.84 9.44 -11.21
C GLU A 77 1.49 8.59 -10.11
N CYS A 78 2.82 8.55 -10.11
CA CYS A 78 3.61 7.90 -9.07
C CYS A 78 4.68 8.88 -8.59
N LEU A 79 4.59 9.26 -7.32
CA LEU A 79 5.56 10.19 -6.75
C LEU A 79 6.94 9.51 -6.60
N PRO A 80 8.04 10.26 -6.72
CA PRO A 80 9.33 9.78 -6.25
C PRO A 80 9.33 9.58 -4.73
N TYR A 81 10.08 8.61 -4.22
CA TYR A 81 10.10 8.26 -2.80
C TYR A 81 10.24 9.46 -1.84
N PRO A 82 11.16 10.44 -2.06
CA PRO A 82 11.25 11.59 -1.17
C PRO A 82 9.98 12.47 -1.18
N GLN A 83 9.32 12.61 -2.33
CA GLN A 83 8.09 13.40 -2.45
C GLN A 83 6.90 12.68 -1.81
N PHE A 84 6.81 11.36 -1.99
CA PHE A 84 5.84 10.53 -1.29
C PHE A 84 5.95 10.72 0.23
N LEU A 85 7.16 10.58 0.79
CA LEU A 85 7.38 10.77 2.23
C LEU A 85 7.05 12.20 2.69
N LYS A 86 7.36 13.20 1.86
CA LYS A 86 7.06 14.61 2.16
C LYS A 86 5.55 14.86 2.21
N GLN A 87 4.79 14.29 1.29
CA GLN A 87 3.33 14.39 1.29
C GLN A 87 2.73 13.58 2.45
N LEU A 88 3.21 12.35 2.68
CA LEU A 88 2.75 11.50 3.76
C LEU A 88 2.84 12.21 5.12
N ARG A 89 3.98 12.83 5.42
CA ARG A 89 4.21 13.56 6.68
C ARG A 89 3.30 14.79 6.88
N LYS A 90 2.69 15.29 5.80
CA LYS A 90 1.74 16.41 5.85
C LYS A 90 0.28 15.94 5.85
N SER A 91 0.05 14.66 5.65
CA SER A 91 -1.28 14.07 5.62
C SER A 91 -1.76 13.79 7.04
N GLU A 92 -3.07 13.90 7.24
CA GLU A 92 -3.77 13.48 8.47
C GLU A 92 -3.59 12.00 8.79
N LEU A 93 -3.16 11.19 7.80
CA LEU A 93 -2.83 9.77 8.00
C LEU A 93 -1.58 9.59 8.88
N PHE A 94 -0.67 10.56 8.89
CA PHE A 94 0.63 10.42 9.56
C PHE A 94 0.55 10.79 11.03
N ILE A 95 0.99 9.88 11.89
CA ILE A 95 1.06 10.07 13.33
C ILE A 95 2.49 10.39 13.77
N ASP A 96 3.47 9.56 13.39
CA ASP A 96 4.84 9.68 13.91
C ASP A 96 5.87 8.92 13.07
N TYR A 97 7.16 9.25 13.21
CA TYR A 97 8.29 8.49 12.68
C TYR A 97 9.23 8.10 13.82
N LYS A 98 9.12 6.86 14.30
CA LYS A 98 9.79 6.41 15.53
C LYS A 98 10.29 4.97 15.46
N PRO A 99 11.17 4.56 16.39
CA PRO A 99 11.53 3.15 16.56
C PRO A 99 10.30 2.31 16.94
N VAL A 100 10.07 1.24 16.19
CA VAL A 100 8.99 0.26 16.38
C VAL A 100 9.60 -1.14 16.40
N ARG A 101 9.07 -2.01 17.24
CA ARG A 101 9.45 -3.43 17.31
C ARG A 101 8.69 -4.21 16.23
N PHE A 102 9.42 -4.76 15.29
CA PHE A 102 8.94 -5.75 14.31
C PHE A 102 9.40 -7.15 14.75
N ASN A 103 8.89 -8.21 14.12
CA ASN A 103 9.37 -9.57 14.37
C ASN A 103 10.85 -9.70 14.03
N SER A 104 11.33 -9.00 12.99
CA SER A 104 12.74 -8.94 12.62
C SER A 104 13.62 -8.10 13.55
N GLY A 105 13.06 -7.42 14.56
CA GLY A 105 13.80 -6.56 15.49
C GLY A 105 13.34 -5.10 15.54
N LEU A 106 14.11 -4.24 16.21
CA LEU A 106 13.79 -2.82 16.36
C LEU A 106 14.23 -2.03 15.12
N ALA A 107 13.31 -1.27 14.51
CA ALA A 107 13.60 -0.43 13.34
C ALA A 107 12.78 0.86 13.36
N LYS A 108 13.26 1.93 12.70
CA LYS A 108 12.46 3.13 12.50
C LYS A 108 11.38 2.89 11.45
N ALA A 109 10.17 3.35 11.72
CA ALA A 109 9.01 3.18 10.84
C ALA A 109 8.08 4.38 10.92
N TYR A 110 7.25 4.54 9.88
CA TYR A 110 6.20 5.54 9.81
C TYR A 110 4.93 4.96 10.42
N VAL A 111 4.41 5.60 11.45
CA VAL A 111 3.18 5.20 12.13
C VAL A 111 2.03 6.01 11.55
N LEU A 112 1.01 5.30 11.09
CA LEU A 112 -0.18 5.86 10.47
C LEU A 112 -1.43 5.52 11.28
N ASP A 113 -2.44 6.38 11.16
CA ASP A 113 -3.76 6.16 11.75
C ASP A 113 -4.55 5.17 10.90
N HIS A 114 -4.81 3.98 11.45
CA HIS A 114 -5.54 2.93 10.74
C HIS A 114 -6.99 3.34 10.44
N SER A 115 -7.64 4.06 11.35
CA SER A 115 -9.02 4.49 11.18
C SER A 115 -9.14 5.57 10.10
N ALA A 116 -8.14 6.44 9.98
CA ALA A 116 -8.08 7.43 8.90
C ALA A 116 -7.83 6.75 7.54
N ILE A 117 -6.97 5.73 7.50
CA ILE A 117 -6.72 4.96 6.27
C ILE A 117 -8.00 4.27 5.80
N LEU A 118 -8.73 3.58 6.69
CA LEU A 118 -9.99 2.88 6.34
C LEU A 118 -11.07 3.79 5.75
N LYS A 119 -11.07 5.07 6.09
CA LYS A 119 -12.04 6.04 5.57
C LYS A 119 -11.76 6.44 4.11
N CYS A 120 -10.51 6.35 3.69
CA CYS A 120 -10.06 6.90 2.42
C CYS A 120 -9.50 5.84 1.46
N CYS A 121 -9.13 4.66 1.99
CA CYS A 121 -8.44 3.60 1.27
C CYS A 121 -9.12 2.24 1.53
N ASP A 122 -9.31 1.46 0.48
CA ASP A 122 -9.59 0.03 0.62
C ASP A 122 -8.28 -0.71 0.94
N ILE A 123 -8.11 -1.03 2.21
CA ILE A 123 -6.91 -1.68 2.76
C ILE A 123 -7.20 -3.09 3.29
N SER A 124 -8.25 -3.73 2.78
CA SER A 124 -8.60 -5.14 3.07
C SER A 124 -7.42 -6.13 2.95
N GLY A 125 -6.39 -5.79 2.16
CA GLY A 125 -5.14 -6.54 2.05
C GLY A 125 -4.27 -6.61 3.31
N PHE A 126 -4.47 -5.76 4.34
CA PHE A 126 -3.76 -5.89 5.63
C PHE A 126 -4.39 -6.90 6.59
N ASP A 127 -5.65 -7.27 6.38
CA ASP A 127 -6.39 -8.22 7.23
C ASP A 127 -6.38 -9.66 6.69
N SER A 128 -5.82 -9.88 5.50
CA SER A 128 -5.87 -11.19 4.84
C SER A 128 -4.70 -12.09 5.25
N THR A 129 -4.96 -13.03 6.16
CA THR A 129 -4.10 -14.22 6.37
C THR A 129 -4.25 -15.28 5.28
N ASP A 130 -5.08 -15.05 4.25
CA ASP A 130 -5.21 -15.95 3.11
C ASP A 130 -5.19 -15.14 1.81
N ALA A 131 -4.01 -15.06 1.19
CA ALA A 131 -3.89 -14.63 -0.19
C ALA A 131 -4.56 -15.69 -1.08
N VAL A 132 -5.79 -15.44 -1.54
CA VAL A 132 -6.41 -16.28 -2.57
C VAL A 132 -5.62 -16.08 -3.87
N PRO A 133 -5.08 -17.14 -4.49
CA PRO A 133 -4.39 -17.01 -5.76
C PRO A 133 -5.40 -16.66 -6.85
N LEU A 134 -5.07 -15.68 -7.70
CA LEU A 134 -5.83 -15.35 -8.89
C LEU A 134 -5.80 -16.56 -9.86
N THR A 135 -6.92 -17.28 -9.96
CA THR A 135 -7.19 -18.27 -11.04
C THR A 135 -7.84 -17.60 -12.25
#